data_AF-A0A3D2Z2Q1-F1
#
_entry.id   AF-A0A3D2Z2Q1-F1
#
_cell.length_a   1.000
_cell.length_b   1.000
_cell.length_c   1.000
_cell.angle_alpha   90.00
_cell.angle_beta   90.00
_cell.angle_gamma   90.00
#
_symmetry.space_group_name_H-M   'P 1'
#
loop_
_entity.id
_entity.type
_entity.pdbx_description
1 polymer ?
#
loop_
_entity_poly.entity_id
_entity_poly.type
_entity_poly.pdbx_seq_one_letter_code
_entity_poly.pdbx_strand_id
1 'polypeptide(L)'
;MFGPYVHQIDPILFDIAGVHLWWYGLGFTLGFLEIHVFLRRRHSQPDLSLREVWSLSLFMAIGVLVGGRAVEIAFDEWSFYREHLGLIPAYWLGGMATHGLMLGGAVGAGLFALRYRKSFLLLADTLVIPAALLMGIGRLGNFIDGQIVGAVTEVWWAVKFPDADGFRHPVVLYDGAKNLLLMAYLMRVRRVNTTPGATGARFVFWYAFPRFFIDLFRDYPTHRLAFGTGQTLNIVMALLGAALLYRSRLRRLGRLKNSLAATRSPGGSHNAAPLASQRIAFICLLAFCLTIPSNWTQDIPSRYGERHAGLEYSWLYPMIDTAPPPAEPQVLNQFPGRFEVGELGVDPNGEPDQRPDWHTAGQDQALSSRSAGAWIPGLRWLWQSGHQ
;
A
#
# COMPACT_ATOMS: atom_id res chain seq x y z
N MET A 1 -27.97 -13.33 -5.70
CA MET A 1 -27.39 -12.03 -6.09
C MET A 1 -26.46 -11.60 -4.97
N PHE A 2 -25.15 -11.49 -5.23
CA PHE A 2 -24.25 -10.88 -4.25
C PHE A 2 -24.53 -9.38 -4.27
N GLY A 3 -25.30 -8.89 -3.30
CA GLY A 3 -25.47 -7.45 -3.10
C GLY A 3 -24.13 -6.80 -2.70
N PRO A 4 -24.02 -5.47 -2.78
CA PRO A 4 -22.80 -4.78 -2.40
C PRO A 4 -22.49 -5.03 -0.91
N TYR A 5 -21.23 -5.32 -0.61
CA TYR A 5 -20.81 -5.78 0.71
C TYR A 5 -20.85 -4.63 1.72
N VAL A 6 -21.52 -4.83 2.86
CA VAL A 6 -21.50 -3.89 3.98
C VAL A 6 -20.41 -4.32 4.96
N HIS A 7 -19.42 -3.46 5.16
CA HIS A 7 -18.26 -3.77 5.97
C HIS A 7 -18.56 -3.57 7.46
N GLN A 8 -18.60 -4.67 8.22
CA GLN A 8 -18.89 -4.66 9.66
C GLN A 8 -17.83 -5.40 10.48
N ILE A 9 -16.63 -5.58 9.92
CA ILE A 9 -15.55 -6.29 10.61
C ILE A 9 -15.01 -5.41 11.75
N ASP A 10 -14.87 -5.98 12.94
CA ASP A 10 -14.21 -5.33 14.08
C ASP A 10 -12.72 -5.12 13.77
N PRO A 11 -12.20 -3.87 13.85
CA PRO A 11 -10.79 -3.58 13.59
C PRO A 11 -9.84 -4.12 14.67
N ILE A 12 -10.36 -4.40 15.87
CA ILE A 12 -9.60 -4.96 16.98
C ILE A 12 -9.66 -6.48 16.89
N LEU A 13 -8.48 -7.10 16.88
CA LEU A 13 -8.28 -8.54 16.83
C LEU A 13 -8.47 -9.16 18.22
N PHE A 14 -7.81 -8.59 19.24
CA PHE A 14 -7.87 -9.02 20.63
C PHE A 14 -7.51 -7.88 21.58
N ASP A 15 -7.98 -7.97 22.82
CA ASP A 15 -7.66 -7.04 23.90
C ASP A 15 -6.96 -7.76 25.05
N ILE A 16 -5.81 -7.22 25.46
CA ILE A 16 -5.02 -7.80 26.55
C ILE A 16 -4.71 -6.68 27.55
N ALA A 17 -5.38 -6.73 28.71
CA ALA A 17 -5.15 -5.81 29.83
C ALA A 17 -5.17 -4.32 29.41
N GLY A 18 -6.14 -3.94 28.58
CA GLY A 18 -6.29 -2.56 28.10
C GLY A 18 -5.35 -2.18 26.95
N VAL A 19 -4.65 -3.14 26.33
CA VAL A 19 -3.91 -2.95 25.09
C VAL A 19 -4.65 -3.65 23.95
N HIS A 20 -5.04 -2.86 22.94
CA HIS A 20 -5.75 -3.33 21.75
C HIS A 20 -4.75 -3.85 20.71
N LEU A 21 -4.99 -5.06 20.20
CA LEU A 21 -4.23 -5.67 19.12
C LEU A 21 -5.02 -5.57 17.82
N TRP A 22 -4.39 -5.14 16.74
CA TRP A 22 -5.07 -4.73 15.50
C TRP A 22 -4.80 -5.71 14.36
N TRP A 23 -5.79 -5.88 13.47
CA TRP A 23 -5.60 -6.64 12.23
C TRP A 23 -4.51 -6.03 11.33
N TYR A 24 -4.40 -4.70 11.30
CA TYR A 24 -3.30 -4.02 10.62
C TYR A 24 -1.93 -4.33 11.23
N GLY A 25 -1.84 -4.28 12.55
CA GLY A 25 -0.63 -4.65 13.29
C GLY A 25 -0.21 -6.10 13.03
N LEU A 26 -1.18 -7.02 12.96
CA LEU A 26 -0.95 -8.41 12.55
C LEU A 26 -0.33 -8.51 11.15
N GLY A 27 -0.72 -7.63 10.21
CA GLY A 27 -0.10 -7.54 8.90
C GLY A 27 1.41 -7.26 8.96
N PHE A 28 1.85 -6.32 9.82
CA PHE A 28 3.27 -6.06 10.08
C PHE A 28 3.95 -7.27 10.71
N THR A 29 3.34 -7.87 11.74
CA THR A 29 3.86 -9.05 12.44
C THR A 29 4.12 -10.21 11.47
N LEU A 30 3.13 -10.55 10.64
CA LEU A 30 3.25 -11.62 9.65
C LEU A 30 4.25 -11.27 8.55
N GLY A 31 4.27 -10.01 8.09
CA GLY A 31 5.19 -9.58 7.05
C GLY A 31 6.66 -9.57 7.51
N PHE A 32 6.96 -9.12 8.73
CA PHE A 32 8.31 -9.19 9.29
C PHE A 32 8.74 -10.63 9.59
N LEU A 33 7.83 -11.46 10.11
CA LEU A 33 8.09 -12.88 10.27
C LEU A 33 8.43 -13.55 8.94
N GLU A 34 7.67 -13.25 7.88
CA GLU A 34 7.95 -13.82 6.56
C GLU A 34 9.24 -13.26 5.95
N ILE A 35 9.59 -11.99 6.15
CA ILE A 35 10.92 -11.47 5.78
C ILE A 35 12.02 -12.30 6.47
N HIS A 36 11.88 -12.58 7.77
CA HIS A 36 12.87 -13.38 8.51
C HIS A 36 12.96 -14.82 7.98
N VAL A 37 11.81 -15.50 7.81
CA VAL A 37 11.74 -16.87 7.29
C VAL A 37 12.29 -16.94 5.87
N PHE A 38 11.96 -15.97 5.02
CA PHE A 38 12.43 -15.87 3.65
C PHE A 38 13.96 -15.68 3.59
N LEU A 39 14.50 -14.78 4.41
CA LEU A 39 15.95 -14.58 4.54
C LEU A 39 16.64 -15.85 5.03
N ARG A 40 16.08 -16.53 6.04
CA ARG A 40 16.63 -17.80 6.55
C ARG A 40 16.66 -18.88 5.48
N ARG A 41 15.62 -18.97 4.64
CA ARG A 41 15.55 -19.92 3.52
C ARG A 41 16.48 -19.57 2.35
N ARG A 42 16.83 -18.29 2.16
CA ARG A 42 17.63 -17.79 1.03
C ARG A 42 18.96 -17.15 1.43
N HIS A 43 19.47 -17.48 2.61
CA HIS A 43 20.65 -16.82 3.18
C HIS A 43 21.91 -17.05 2.34
N SER A 44 22.00 -18.13 1.55
CA SER A 44 23.20 -18.51 0.80
C SER A 44 23.57 -17.55 -0.32
N GLN A 45 22.59 -16.80 -0.83
CA GLN A 45 22.79 -15.75 -1.84
C GLN A 45 21.90 -14.57 -1.46
N PRO A 46 22.29 -13.88 -0.38
CA PRO A 46 23.44 -12.97 -0.43
C PRO A 46 24.64 -13.31 0.48
N ASP A 47 24.83 -14.58 0.82
CA ASP A 47 25.87 -15.08 1.74
C ASP A 47 25.77 -14.46 3.14
N LEU A 48 24.72 -14.83 3.88
CA LEU A 48 24.46 -14.42 5.25
C LEU A 48 24.61 -15.61 6.19
N SER A 49 25.31 -15.39 7.31
CA SER A 49 25.24 -16.27 8.48
C SER A 49 23.86 -16.19 9.15
N LEU A 50 23.49 -17.19 9.95
CA LEU A 50 22.22 -17.14 10.70
C LEU A 50 22.14 -15.90 11.60
N ARG A 51 23.23 -15.56 12.31
CA ARG A 51 23.29 -14.35 13.12
C ARG A 51 23.03 -13.07 12.30
N GLU A 52 23.56 -12.99 11.09
CA GLU A 52 23.32 -11.89 10.15
C GLU A 52 21.88 -11.85 9.65
N VAL A 53 21.21 -13.00 9.48
CA VAL A 53 19.77 -13.04 9.14
C VAL A 53 18.94 -12.38 10.24
N TRP A 54 19.20 -12.70 11.51
CA TRP A 54 18.51 -12.05 12.63
C TRP A 54 18.81 -10.55 12.71
N SER A 55 20.08 -10.16 12.58
CA SER A 55 20.46 -8.75 12.52
C SER A 55 19.77 -8.01 11.38
N LEU A 56 19.78 -8.55 10.16
CA LEU A 56 19.15 -7.92 9.01
C LEU A 56 17.63 -7.81 9.21
N SER A 57 16.99 -8.83 9.80
CA SER A 57 15.55 -8.79 10.11
C SER A 57 15.22 -7.64 11.07
N LEU A 58 16.04 -7.42 12.09
CA LEU A 58 15.88 -6.30 13.03
C LEU A 58 16.15 -4.94 12.37
N PHE A 59 17.23 -4.80 11.61
CA PHE A 59 17.53 -3.57 10.87
C PHE A 59 16.41 -3.20 9.89
N MET A 60 15.85 -4.20 9.21
CA MET A 60 14.72 -4.02 8.31
C MET A 60 13.47 -3.58 9.08
N ALA A 61 13.10 -4.31 10.13
CA ALA A 61 11.88 -4.01 10.86
C ALA A 61 11.92 -2.64 11.53
N ILE A 62 13.03 -2.30 12.19
CA ILE A 62 13.23 -0.97 12.79
C ILE A 62 13.23 0.11 11.71
N GLY A 63 13.95 -0.09 10.60
CA GLY A 63 13.99 0.86 9.49
C GLY A 63 12.60 1.12 8.92
N VAL A 64 11.81 0.07 8.66
CA VAL A 64 10.44 0.16 8.15
C VAL A 64 9.54 0.92 9.12
N LEU A 65 9.60 0.61 10.42
CA LEU A 65 8.76 1.28 11.43
C LEU A 65 9.11 2.76 11.55
N VAL A 66 10.40 3.08 11.75
CA VAL A 66 10.89 4.45 11.89
C VAL A 66 10.63 5.26 10.63
N GLY A 67 10.92 4.71 9.45
CA GLY A 67 10.70 5.41 8.18
C GLY A 67 9.22 5.65 7.90
N GLY A 68 8.35 4.66 8.19
CA GLY A 68 6.91 4.79 8.05
C GLY A 68 6.34 5.95 8.86
N ARG A 69 6.71 5.98 10.14
CA ARG A 69 6.30 7.03 11.07
C ARG A 69 6.88 8.39 10.71
N ALA A 70 8.18 8.46 10.40
CA ALA A 70 8.85 9.71 10.09
C ALA A 70 8.30 10.39 8.83
N VAL A 71 8.00 9.62 7.77
CA VAL A 71 7.42 10.19 6.54
C VAL A 71 5.98 10.64 6.77
N GLU A 72 5.17 9.87 7.50
CA GLU A 72 3.79 10.30 7.82
C GLU A 72 3.81 11.62 8.61
N ILE A 73 4.63 11.70 9.66
CA ILE A 73 4.75 12.90 10.49
C ILE A 73 5.26 14.08 9.68
N ALA A 74 6.33 13.91 8.90
CA ALA A 74 6.96 15.02 8.21
C ALA A 74 6.11 15.58 7.07
N PHE A 75 5.35 14.71 6.39
CA PHE A 75 4.60 15.10 5.22
C PHE A 75 3.13 15.30 5.52
N ASP A 76 2.46 14.39 6.22
CA ASP A 76 1.01 14.39 6.31
C ASP A 76 0.49 14.97 7.64
N GLU A 77 1.27 14.88 8.73
CA GLU A 77 0.79 15.23 10.09
C GLU A 77 1.62 16.31 10.80
N TRP A 78 2.50 17.03 10.10
CA TRP A 78 3.45 17.95 10.74
C TRP A 78 2.76 19.08 11.52
N SER A 79 1.63 19.57 11.02
CA SER A 79 0.82 20.60 11.68
C SER A 79 0.39 20.17 13.09
N PHE A 80 -0.02 18.92 13.25
CA PHE A 80 -0.38 18.33 14.54
C PHE A 80 0.85 18.11 15.41
N TYR A 81 1.90 17.49 14.85
CA TYR A 81 3.07 17.05 15.62
C TYR A 81 3.96 18.18 16.13
N ARG A 82 4.00 19.33 15.47
CA ARG A 82 4.79 20.49 15.94
C ARG A 82 4.35 20.96 17.34
N GLU A 83 3.09 20.69 17.71
CA GLU A 83 2.50 21.02 19.01
C GLU A 83 2.45 19.80 19.96
N HIS A 84 2.69 18.59 19.44
CA HIS A 84 2.53 17.32 20.16
C HIS A 84 3.76 16.39 20.03
N LEU A 85 4.97 16.93 20.13
CA LEU A 85 6.22 16.18 19.92
C LEU A 85 6.35 14.92 20.79
N GLY A 86 5.77 14.93 22.00
CA GLY A 86 5.74 13.76 22.90
C GLY A 86 4.97 12.55 22.36
N LEU A 87 4.09 12.74 21.37
CA LEU A 87 3.30 11.67 20.75
C LEU A 87 3.98 11.02 19.53
N ILE A 88 5.14 11.52 19.09
CA ILE A 88 5.90 10.93 17.97
C ILE A 88 6.12 9.42 18.15
N PRO A 89 6.55 8.90 19.32
CA PRO A 89 6.74 7.46 19.52
C PRO A 89 5.45 6.67 19.76
N ALA A 90 4.27 7.30 19.76
CA ALA A 90 2.99 6.64 20.03
C ALA A 90 2.43 5.90 18.79
N TYR A 91 3.10 4.84 18.35
CA TYR A 91 2.68 4.03 17.19
C TYR A 91 1.30 3.38 17.36
N TRP A 92 0.86 3.18 18.59
CA TRP A 92 -0.46 2.63 18.93
C TRP A 92 -1.61 3.62 18.66
N LEU A 93 -1.30 4.85 18.23
CA LEU A 93 -2.29 5.83 17.76
C LEU A 93 -2.41 5.85 16.22
N GLY A 94 -1.59 5.08 15.50
CA GLY A 94 -1.59 5.01 14.04
C GLY A 94 -0.47 5.82 13.39
N GLY A 95 -0.70 6.31 12.18
CA GLY A 95 0.17 7.20 11.42
C GLY A 95 1.40 6.52 10.81
N MET A 96 1.20 5.80 9.69
CA MET A 96 2.26 5.06 8.99
C MET A 96 2.20 5.20 7.45
N ALA A 97 3.18 5.90 6.88
CA ALA A 97 3.22 6.17 5.44
C ALA A 97 3.85 5.02 4.65
N THR A 98 3.18 4.51 3.61
CA THR A 98 3.72 3.40 2.81
C THR A 98 5.05 3.74 2.12
N HIS A 99 5.23 4.98 1.64
CA HIS A 99 6.50 5.43 1.08
C HIS A 99 7.60 5.50 2.15
N GLY A 100 7.24 5.82 3.39
CA GLY A 100 8.12 5.76 4.55
C GLY A 100 8.58 4.35 4.89
N LEU A 101 7.67 3.36 4.83
CA LEU A 101 8.03 1.94 5.00
C LEU A 101 9.11 1.52 3.97
N MET A 102 8.95 1.94 2.70
CA MET A 102 9.91 1.63 1.63
C MET A 102 11.27 2.29 1.86
N LEU A 103 11.26 3.59 2.12
CA LEU A 103 12.48 4.36 2.34
C LEU A 103 13.22 3.87 3.58
N GLY A 104 12.50 3.69 4.69
CA GLY A 104 13.01 3.16 5.94
C GLY A 104 13.58 1.75 5.81
N GLY A 105 12.90 0.85 5.10
CA GLY A 105 13.44 -0.47 4.78
C GLY A 105 14.71 -0.41 3.92
N ALA A 106 14.77 0.47 2.93
CA ALA A 106 15.97 0.66 2.12
C ALA A 106 17.14 1.20 2.96
N VAL A 107 16.89 2.17 3.86
CA VAL A 107 17.89 2.69 4.80
C VAL A 107 18.35 1.60 5.76
N GLY A 108 17.43 0.83 6.36
CA GLY A 108 17.76 -0.29 7.25
C GLY A 108 18.65 -1.34 6.58
N ALA A 109 18.30 -1.76 5.36
CA ALA A 109 19.14 -2.64 4.55
C ALA A 109 20.51 -2.02 4.20
N GLY A 110 20.55 -0.72 3.92
CA GLY A 110 21.77 0.03 3.62
C GLY A 110 22.71 0.12 4.81
N LEU A 111 22.20 0.44 6.00
CA LEU A 111 22.96 0.49 7.24
C LEU A 111 23.51 -0.89 7.61
N PHE A 112 22.71 -1.94 7.44
CA PHE A 112 23.19 -3.31 7.59
C PHE A 112 24.30 -3.65 6.58
N ALA A 113 24.08 -3.32 5.30
CA ALA A 113 25.07 -3.55 4.24
C ALA A 113 26.41 -2.89 4.56
N LEU A 114 26.39 -1.65 5.03
CA LEU A 114 27.57 -0.90 5.45
C LEU A 114 28.24 -1.55 6.66
N ARG A 115 27.47 -1.87 7.70
CA ARG A 115 27.97 -2.42 8.97
C ARG A 115 28.59 -3.81 8.84
N TYR A 116 28.05 -4.63 7.95
CA TYR A 116 28.44 -6.03 7.73
C TYR A 116 29.18 -6.24 6.40
N ARG A 117 29.51 -5.16 5.68
CA ARG A 117 30.22 -5.18 4.39
C ARG A 117 29.57 -6.11 3.35
N LYS A 118 28.24 -6.11 3.30
CA LYS A 118 27.45 -6.88 2.34
C LYS A 118 27.04 -6.01 1.15
N SER A 119 26.75 -6.65 0.02
CA SER A 119 26.25 -5.93 -1.16
C SER A 119 24.80 -5.50 -0.98
N PHE A 120 24.57 -4.19 -0.84
CA PHE A 120 23.22 -3.62 -0.76
C PHE A 120 22.32 -4.09 -1.91
N LEU A 121 22.84 -4.18 -3.14
CA LEU A 121 22.06 -4.59 -4.30
C LEU A 121 21.56 -6.04 -4.21
N LEU A 122 22.36 -6.95 -3.67
CA LEU A 122 21.95 -8.35 -3.45
C LEU A 122 20.95 -8.47 -2.29
N LEU A 123 21.14 -7.68 -1.23
CA LEU A 123 20.18 -7.60 -0.13
C LEU A 123 18.84 -7.05 -0.64
N ALA A 124 18.85 -5.94 -1.38
CA ALA A 124 17.66 -5.32 -1.95
C ALA A 124 16.91 -6.32 -2.85
N ASP A 125 17.60 -6.98 -3.79
CA ASP A 125 17.00 -8.01 -4.65
C ASP A 125 16.37 -9.17 -3.86
N THR A 126 16.88 -9.44 -2.65
CA THR A 126 16.36 -10.48 -1.77
C THR A 126 15.14 -10.02 -0.99
N LEU A 127 15.20 -8.81 -0.43
CA LEU A 127 14.22 -8.26 0.50
C LEU A 127 12.95 -7.76 -0.19
N VAL A 128 13.04 -7.27 -1.43
CA VAL A 128 11.86 -6.73 -2.12
C VAL A 128 10.76 -7.74 -2.41
N ILE A 129 11.09 -9.04 -2.42
CA ILE A 129 10.10 -10.11 -2.61
C ILE A 129 9.18 -10.23 -1.37
N PRO A 130 9.70 -10.56 -0.17
CA PRO A 130 8.85 -10.58 1.02
C PRO A 130 8.33 -9.20 1.41
N ALA A 131 9.00 -8.09 1.02
CA ALA A 131 8.45 -6.75 1.21
C ALA A 131 7.16 -6.52 0.40
N ALA A 132 7.08 -7.02 -0.85
CA ALA A 132 5.84 -6.94 -1.62
C ALA A 132 4.69 -7.71 -0.96
N LEU A 133 4.99 -8.83 -0.30
CA LEU A 133 3.99 -9.56 0.50
C LEU A 133 3.54 -8.76 1.72
N LEU A 134 4.47 -8.22 2.50
CA LEU A 134 4.17 -7.33 3.64
C LEU A 134 3.22 -6.20 3.20
N MET A 135 3.49 -5.57 2.07
CA MET A 135 2.62 -4.52 1.51
C MET A 135 1.26 -5.03 1.07
N GLY A 136 1.18 -6.24 0.51
CA GLY A 136 -0.09 -6.86 0.12
C GLY A 136 -0.97 -7.21 1.33
N ILE A 137 -0.39 -7.86 2.34
CA ILE A 137 -1.10 -8.26 3.56
C ILE A 137 -1.48 -7.03 4.41
N GLY A 138 -0.62 -6.02 4.48
CA GLY A 138 -0.94 -4.76 5.17
C GLY A 138 -2.21 -4.08 4.63
N ARG A 139 -2.50 -4.24 3.34
CA ARG A 139 -3.76 -3.75 2.73
C ARG A 139 -5.00 -4.51 3.18
N LEU A 140 -4.87 -5.77 3.58
CA LEU A 140 -5.99 -6.50 4.19
C LEU A 140 -6.31 -5.91 5.56
N GLY A 141 -5.29 -5.56 6.34
CA GLY A 141 -5.48 -4.83 7.61
C GLY A 141 -6.14 -3.47 7.39
N ASN A 142 -5.69 -2.69 6.40
CA ASN A 142 -6.35 -1.42 6.05
C ASN A 142 -7.82 -1.61 5.65
N PHE A 143 -8.14 -2.68 4.90
CA PHE A 143 -9.52 -2.98 4.54
C PHE A 143 -10.36 -3.29 5.78
N ILE A 144 -9.87 -4.13 6.70
CA ILE A 144 -10.54 -4.46 7.96
C ILE A 144 -10.79 -3.22 8.81
N ASP A 145 -9.81 -2.32 8.90
CA ASP A 145 -9.95 -1.04 9.61
C ASP A 145 -10.91 -0.06 8.93
N GLY A 146 -11.34 -0.33 7.69
CA GLY A 146 -12.26 0.52 6.93
C GLY A 146 -11.58 1.71 6.25
N GLN A 147 -10.29 1.58 5.94
CA GLN A 147 -9.42 2.67 5.50
C GLN A 147 -9.06 2.60 4.01
N ILE A 148 -8.60 3.75 3.47
CA ILE A 148 -8.15 3.90 2.08
C ILE A 148 -9.29 3.55 1.09
N VAL A 149 -10.41 4.25 1.26
CA VAL A 149 -11.60 4.08 0.41
C VAL A 149 -11.42 4.74 -0.96
N GLY A 150 -12.14 4.22 -1.95
CA GLY A 150 -12.18 4.78 -3.30
C GLY A 150 -13.24 5.86 -3.48
N ALA A 151 -13.41 6.29 -4.73
CA ALA A 151 -14.53 7.10 -5.16
C ALA A 151 -15.85 6.33 -5.02
N VAL A 152 -16.95 7.08 -4.87
CA VAL A 152 -18.33 6.55 -4.88
C VAL A 152 -18.61 5.87 -6.22
N THR A 153 -19.30 4.73 -6.18
CA THR A 153 -19.52 3.87 -7.35
C THR A 153 -20.72 2.95 -7.15
N GLU A 154 -21.26 2.45 -8.26
CA GLU A 154 -22.42 1.54 -8.28
C GLU A 154 -22.06 0.14 -8.81
N VAL A 155 -20.76 -0.15 -8.98
CA VAL A 155 -20.34 -1.49 -9.44
C VAL A 155 -20.77 -2.58 -8.46
N TRP A 156 -21.06 -3.78 -8.98
CA TRP A 156 -21.62 -4.87 -8.18
C TRP A 156 -20.69 -5.38 -7.04
N TRP A 157 -19.40 -5.05 -7.09
CA TRP A 157 -18.42 -5.37 -6.04
C TRP A 157 -18.08 -4.18 -5.13
N ALA A 158 -18.88 -3.11 -5.15
CA ALA A 158 -18.68 -1.96 -4.29
C ALA A 158 -18.87 -2.32 -2.80
N VAL A 159 -18.20 -1.57 -1.93
CA VAL A 159 -18.22 -1.80 -0.48
C VAL A 159 -18.78 -0.56 0.22
N LYS A 160 -19.71 -0.77 1.15
CA LYS A 160 -20.13 0.25 2.11
C LYS A 160 -19.19 0.18 3.32
N PHE A 161 -18.28 1.14 3.40
CA PHE A 161 -17.37 1.28 4.54
C PHE A 161 -18.07 1.99 5.71
N PRO A 162 -17.69 1.72 6.97
CA PRO A 162 -18.38 2.25 8.15
C PRO A 162 -18.41 3.79 8.18
N ASP A 163 -17.28 4.40 7.85
CA ASP A 163 -17.07 5.83 8.04
C ASP A 163 -17.06 6.63 6.72
N ALA A 164 -17.60 6.04 5.64
CA ALA A 164 -17.58 6.66 4.32
C ALA A 164 -18.97 6.70 3.69
N ASP A 165 -19.27 7.82 3.04
CA ASP A 165 -20.53 8.00 2.32
C ASP A 165 -20.64 7.14 1.07
N GLY A 166 -21.86 6.67 0.81
CA GLY A 166 -22.18 5.85 -0.35
C GLY A 166 -21.47 4.49 -0.39
N PHE A 167 -21.64 3.79 -1.49
CA PHE A 167 -20.85 2.61 -1.84
C PHE A 167 -19.60 3.06 -2.58
N ARG A 168 -18.43 2.51 -2.23
CA ARG A 168 -17.14 2.96 -2.75
C ARG A 168 -16.33 1.81 -3.33
N HIS A 169 -15.45 2.14 -4.28
CA HIS A 169 -14.47 1.17 -4.76
C HIS A 169 -13.55 0.71 -3.61
N PRO A 170 -13.36 -0.59 -3.39
CA PRO A 170 -12.39 -1.09 -2.40
C PRO A 170 -10.95 -1.00 -2.94
N VAL A 171 -10.49 0.21 -3.25
CA VAL A 171 -9.15 0.47 -3.87
C VAL A 171 -8.00 -0.04 -3.02
N VAL A 172 -8.19 -0.13 -1.71
CA VAL A 172 -7.28 -0.78 -0.78
C VAL A 172 -7.01 -2.25 -1.17
N LEU A 173 -8.05 -3.00 -1.57
CA LEU A 173 -7.92 -4.38 -2.03
C LEU A 173 -7.29 -4.45 -3.43
N TYR A 174 -7.54 -3.46 -4.30
CA TYR A 174 -6.87 -3.40 -5.60
C TYR A 174 -5.36 -3.23 -5.42
N ASP A 175 -4.94 -2.36 -4.49
CA ASP A 175 -3.52 -2.17 -4.15
C ASP A 175 -2.94 -3.42 -3.49
N GLY A 176 -3.69 -4.08 -2.60
CA GLY A 176 -3.31 -5.36 -2.00
C GLY A 176 -3.05 -6.43 -3.05
N ALA A 177 -4.01 -6.66 -3.95
CA ALA A 177 -3.90 -7.63 -5.05
C ALA A 177 -2.71 -7.30 -5.98
N LYS A 178 -2.51 -6.03 -6.34
CA LYS A 178 -1.35 -5.57 -7.10
C LYS A 178 -0.03 -5.97 -6.43
N ASN A 179 0.08 -5.78 -5.11
CA ASN A 179 1.31 -6.14 -4.38
C ASN A 179 1.54 -7.66 -4.31
N LEU A 180 0.48 -8.47 -4.19
CA LEU A 180 0.59 -9.93 -4.27
C LEU A 180 1.02 -10.41 -5.67
N LEU A 181 0.47 -9.81 -6.73
CA LEU A 181 0.89 -10.06 -8.10
C LEU A 181 2.35 -9.61 -8.34
N LEU A 182 2.73 -8.46 -7.76
CA LEU A 182 4.12 -7.97 -7.80
C LEU A 182 5.07 -8.97 -7.14
N MET A 183 4.72 -9.53 -5.98
CA MET A 183 5.52 -10.58 -5.33
C MET A 183 5.73 -11.77 -6.29
N ALA A 184 4.65 -12.30 -6.88
CA ALA A 184 4.73 -13.44 -7.80
C ALA A 184 5.60 -13.12 -9.03
N TYR A 185 5.45 -11.92 -9.60
CA TYR A 185 6.27 -11.42 -10.69
C TYR A 185 7.76 -11.34 -10.30
N LEU A 186 8.10 -10.76 -9.15
CA LEU A 186 9.48 -10.63 -8.69
C LEU A 186 10.11 -12.01 -8.41
N MET A 187 9.36 -12.96 -7.86
CA MET A 187 9.80 -14.35 -7.71
C MET A 187 10.13 -15.00 -9.06
N ARG A 188 9.29 -14.78 -10.08
CA ARG A 188 9.54 -15.29 -11.44
C ARG A 188 10.77 -14.63 -12.06
N VAL A 189 10.87 -13.30 -11.98
CA VAL A 189 12.00 -12.57 -12.58
C VAL A 189 13.33 -12.94 -11.93
N ARG A 190 13.36 -13.12 -10.61
CA ARG A 190 14.59 -13.48 -9.91
C ARG A 190 15.16 -14.83 -10.34
N ARG A 191 14.33 -15.74 -10.87
CA ARG A 191 14.79 -17.01 -11.47
C ARG A 191 15.50 -16.83 -12.80
N VAL A 192 15.19 -15.77 -13.56
CA VAL A 192 15.72 -15.55 -14.92
C VAL A 192 16.74 -14.42 -15.02
N ASN A 193 16.76 -13.48 -14.07
CA ASN A 193 17.67 -12.35 -14.06
C ASN A 193 18.39 -12.24 -12.71
N THR A 194 19.68 -12.59 -12.73
CA THR A 194 20.58 -12.57 -11.57
C THR A 194 21.43 -11.30 -11.50
N THR A 195 21.15 -10.28 -12.32
CA THR A 195 21.87 -9.02 -12.29
C THR A 195 21.61 -8.31 -10.96
N PRO A 196 22.64 -8.03 -10.14
CA PRO A 196 22.45 -7.40 -8.83
C PRO A 196 21.77 -6.03 -8.95
N GLY A 197 20.75 -5.82 -8.14
CA GLY A 197 19.91 -4.64 -8.08
C GLY A 197 18.78 -4.62 -9.12
N ALA A 198 18.70 -5.63 -10.00
CA ALA A 198 17.70 -5.65 -11.05
C ALA A 198 16.30 -6.01 -10.53
N THR A 199 16.20 -6.83 -9.49
CA THR A 199 14.91 -7.17 -8.87
C THR A 199 14.43 -6.00 -8.02
N GLY A 200 15.34 -5.36 -7.28
CA GLY A 200 15.06 -4.13 -6.52
C GLY A 200 14.57 -2.99 -7.42
N ALA A 201 15.23 -2.74 -8.55
CA ALA A 201 14.78 -1.72 -9.51
C ALA A 201 13.37 -2.01 -10.06
N ARG A 202 13.07 -3.29 -10.34
CA ARG A 202 11.73 -3.71 -10.78
C ARG A 202 10.69 -3.50 -9.71
N PHE A 203 11.01 -3.79 -8.46
CA PHE A 203 10.10 -3.54 -7.34
C PHE A 203 9.75 -2.05 -7.26
N VAL A 204 10.74 -1.16 -7.25
CA VAL A 204 10.50 0.29 -7.17
C VAL A 204 9.58 0.77 -8.31
N PHE A 205 9.86 0.35 -9.54
CA PHE A 205 9.04 0.73 -10.69
C PHE A 205 7.65 0.09 -10.66
N TRP A 206 7.54 -1.23 -10.54
CA TRP A 206 6.27 -1.97 -10.65
C TRP A 206 5.40 -1.87 -9.39
N TYR A 207 5.95 -1.38 -8.28
CA TYR A 207 5.15 -0.95 -7.14
C TYR A 207 4.40 0.35 -7.45
N ALA A 208 5.11 1.33 -8.01
CA ALA A 208 4.61 2.68 -8.28
C ALA A 208 3.78 2.79 -9.55
N PHE A 209 4.21 2.16 -10.64
CA PHE A 209 3.60 2.33 -11.96
C PHE A 209 2.11 1.91 -12.01
N PRO A 210 1.68 0.75 -11.48
CA PRO A 210 0.27 0.41 -11.50
C PRO A 210 -0.60 1.31 -10.61
N ARG A 211 0.02 2.09 -9.69
CA ARG A 211 -0.73 3.04 -8.86
C ARG A 211 -1.38 4.14 -9.68
N PHE A 212 -0.84 4.49 -10.85
CA PHE A 212 -1.51 5.45 -11.74
C PHE A 212 -2.94 5.02 -12.08
N PHE A 213 -3.15 3.72 -12.33
CA PHE A 213 -4.48 3.20 -12.68
C PHE A 213 -5.36 3.03 -11.44
N ILE A 214 -4.82 2.54 -10.32
CA ILE A 214 -5.58 2.37 -9.08
C ILE A 214 -6.04 3.72 -8.54
N ASP A 215 -5.18 4.72 -8.64
CA ASP A 215 -5.44 6.05 -8.14
C ASP A 215 -6.50 6.81 -8.96
N LEU A 216 -6.88 6.34 -10.15
CA LEU A 216 -8.06 6.84 -10.88
C LEU A 216 -9.36 6.57 -10.12
N PHE A 217 -9.38 5.50 -9.33
CA PHE A 217 -10.52 5.10 -8.52
C PHE A 217 -10.44 5.61 -7.09
N ARG A 218 -9.37 6.35 -6.73
CA ARG A 218 -9.09 6.75 -5.36
C ARG A 218 -9.50 8.20 -5.11
N ASP A 219 -10.11 8.42 -3.96
CA ASP A 219 -10.36 9.73 -3.40
C ASP A 219 -9.18 10.10 -2.49
N TYR A 220 -8.56 11.26 -2.70
CA TYR A 220 -7.39 11.69 -1.94
C TYR A 220 -7.78 12.85 -1.02
N PRO A 221 -7.49 12.78 0.29
CA PRO A 221 -7.82 13.86 1.21
C PRO A 221 -6.79 15.00 1.17
N THR A 222 -5.58 14.75 0.66
CA THR A 222 -4.49 15.74 0.58
C THR A 222 -3.87 15.77 -0.82
N HIS A 223 -3.49 16.97 -1.25
CA HIS A 223 -2.94 17.25 -2.57
C HIS A 223 -1.54 17.89 -2.50
N ARG A 224 -0.67 17.58 -3.47
CA ARG A 224 0.64 18.19 -3.69
C ARG A 224 0.96 18.26 -5.18
N LEU A 225 1.54 19.37 -5.63
CA LEU A 225 1.90 19.58 -7.04
C LEU A 225 0.71 19.32 -7.99
N ALA A 226 -0.50 19.75 -7.60
CA ALA A 226 -1.77 19.54 -8.32
C ALA A 226 -2.32 18.10 -8.39
N PHE A 227 -1.64 17.12 -7.79
CA PHE A 227 -2.10 15.72 -7.70
C PHE A 227 -2.32 15.29 -6.25
N GLY A 228 -3.03 14.19 -6.01
CA GLY A 228 -3.11 13.63 -4.65
C GLY A 228 -1.71 13.32 -4.12
N THR A 229 -1.45 13.51 -2.82
CA THR A 229 -0.11 13.29 -2.22
C THR A 229 0.49 11.95 -2.61
N GLY A 230 -0.31 10.88 -2.57
CA GLY A 230 0.12 9.54 -2.97
C GLY A 230 0.47 9.45 -4.46
N GLN A 231 -0.29 10.12 -5.34
CA GLN A 231 -0.01 10.17 -6.78
C GLN A 231 1.34 10.83 -7.04
N THR A 232 1.60 12.00 -6.43
CA THR A 232 2.89 12.71 -6.57
C THR A 232 4.07 11.85 -6.18
N LEU A 233 4.00 11.19 -5.02
CA LEU A 233 5.06 10.29 -4.56
C LEU A 233 5.22 9.06 -5.47
N ASN A 234 4.12 8.53 -6.02
CA ASN A 234 4.17 7.44 -7.00
C ASN A 234 4.79 7.87 -8.34
N ILE A 235 4.56 9.10 -8.81
CA ILE A 235 5.24 9.65 -10.01
C ILE A 235 6.75 9.66 -9.80
N VAL A 236 7.21 10.28 -8.71
CA VAL A 236 8.63 10.37 -8.38
C VAL A 236 9.26 8.98 -8.28
N MET A 237 8.59 8.05 -7.60
CA MET A 237 9.07 6.69 -7.42
C MET A 237 9.09 5.88 -8.73
N ALA A 238 8.10 6.07 -9.62
CA ALA A 238 8.09 5.43 -10.93
C ALA A 238 9.25 5.94 -11.81
N LEU A 239 9.53 7.25 -11.81
CA LEU A 239 10.67 7.83 -12.52
C LEU A 239 12.00 7.30 -11.98
N LEU A 240 12.16 7.26 -10.65
CA LEU A 240 13.32 6.66 -10.00
C LEU A 240 13.48 5.19 -10.40
N GLY A 241 12.39 4.42 -10.36
CA GLY A 241 12.36 3.02 -10.77
C GLY A 241 12.79 2.83 -12.23
N ALA A 242 12.30 3.67 -13.14
CA ALA A 242 12.67 3.64 -14.55
C ALA A 242 14.16 3.94 -14.76
N ALA A 243 14.72 4.93 -14.05
CA ALA A 243 16.15 5.25 -14.09
C ALA A 243 17.01 4.08 -13.57
N LEU A 244 16.59 3.43 -12.47
CA LEU A 244 17.26 2.25 -11.93
C LEU A 244 17.21 1.05 -12.88
N LEU A 245 16.07 0.84 -13.56
CA LEU A 245 15.92 -0.20 -14.57
C LEU A 245 16.82 0.03 -15.78
N TYR A 246 16.88 1.28 -16.26
CA TYR A 246 17.77 1.67 -17.35
C TYR A 246 19.24 1.40 -16.98
N ARG A 247 19.66 1.85 -15.79
CA ARG A 247 21.01 1.58 -15.27
C ARG A 247 21.30 0.09 -15.13
N SER A 248 20.33 -0.69 -14.66
CA SER A 248 20.45 -2.15 -14.54
C SER A 248 20.63 -2.82 -15.90
N ARG A 249 19.91 -2.36 -16.94
CA ARG A 249 20.04 -2.84 -18.32
C ARG A 249 21.43 -2.56 -18.88
N LEU A 250 21.95 -1.34 -18.69
CA LEU A 250 23.31 -0.98 -19.11
C LEU A 250 24.37 -1.86 -18.45
N ARG A 251 24.25 -2.11 -17.12
CA ARG A 251 25.16 -3.01 -16.40
C ARG A 251 25.10 -4.45 -16.90
N ARG A 252 23.91 -4.95 -17.24
CA ARG A 252 23.74 -6.29 -17.82
C ARG A 252 24.46 -6.42 -19.16
N LEU A 253 24.31 -5.42 -20.03
CA LEU A 253 24.98 -5.38 -21.33
C LEU A 253 26.51 -5.32 -21.19
N GLY A 254 27.01 -4.51 -20.25
CA GLY A 254 28.46 -4.44 -19.94
C GLY A 254 29.01 -5.76 -19.40
N ARG A 255 28.26 -6.50 -18.57
CA ARG A 255 28.67 -7.81 -18.06
C ARG A 255 28.74 -8.90 -19.14
N LEU A 256 27.78 -8.91 -20.08
CA LEU A 256 27.82 -9.85 -21.22
C LEU A 256 29.04 -9.62 -22.11
N LYS A 257 29.53 -8.38 -22.19
CA LYS A 257 30.79 -8.06 -22.87
C LYS A 257 32.03 -8.50 -22.08
N ASN A 258 31.96 -8.47 -20.75
CA ASN A 258 33.10 -8.75 -19.86
C ASN A 258 33.18 -10.20 -19.35
N SER A 259 32.20 -11.07 -19.64
CA SER A 259 32.12 -12.44 -19.08
C SER A 259 33.10 -13.46 -19.66
N LEU A 260 34.19 -13.01 -20.32
CA LEU A 260 35.33 -13.85 -20.70
C LEU A 260 36.48 -13.84 -19.68
N ALA A 261 36.33 -13.19 -18.53
CA ALA A 261 37.38 -13.18 -17.49
C ALA A 261 36.81 -13.34 -16.06
N ALA A 262 36.93 -14.58 -15.59
CA ALA A 262 37.38 -15.02 -14.27
C ALA A 262 36.66 -14.65 -12.94
N THR A 263 36.47 -15.73 -12.18
CA THR A 263 36.71 -15.98 -10.74
C THR A 263 35.83 -15.43 -9.61
N ARG A 264 35.51 -16.39 -8.73
CA ARG A 264 34.80 -16.34 -7.45
C ARG A 264 35.53 -15.51 -6.39
N SER A 265 34.76 -14.81 -5.56
CA SER A 265 35.21 -14.26 -4.28
C SER A 265 35.03 -15.25 -3.13
N PRO A 266 35.81 -15.13 -2.04
CA PRO A 266 35.91 -16.14 -1.00
C PRO A 266 34.70 -16.11 -0.05
N GLY A 267 34.29 -17.30 0.41
CA GLY A 267 33.17 -17.50 1.33
C GLY A 267 33.49 -17.03 2.76
N GLY A 268 32.51 -16.37 3.38
CA GLY A 268 32.53 -16.07 4.80
C GLY A 268 32.03 -17.26 5.63
N SER A 269 32.58 -17.38 6.84
CA SER A 269 32.22 -18.41 7.83
C SER A 269 30.71 -18.55 8.03
N HIS A 270 30.16 -19.66 7.54
CA HIS A 270 28.82 -20.12 7.84
C HIS A 270 28.86 -20.85 9.19
N ASN A 271 27.98 -20.45 10.13
CA ASN A 271 27.66 -21.13 11.41
C ASN A 271 27.95 -20.35 12.71
N ALA A 272 27.80 -19.03 12.73
CA ALA A 272 27.57 -18.34 14.01
C ALA A 272 26.09 -18.51 14.43
N ALA A 273 25.85 -19.18 15.56
CA ALA A 273 24.52 -19.26 16.16
C ALA A 273 23.98 -17.85 16.49
N PRO A 274 22.67 -17.61 16.33
CA PRO A 274 22.09 -16.33 16.68
C PRO A 274 22.09 -16.11 18.19
N LEU A 275 22.23 -14.85 18.60
CA LEU A 275 22.18 -14.50 20.02
C LEU A 275 20.74 -14.63 20.54
N ALA A 276 20.58 -15.14 21.75
CA ALA A 276 19.27 -15.18 22.42
C ALA A 276 18.63 -13.78 22.47
N SER A 277 19.42 -12.73 22.70
CA SER A 277 18.97 -11.34 22.69
C SER A 277 18.39 -10.90 21.35
N GLN A 278 18.92 -11.36 20.20
CA GLN A 278 18.35 -11.04 18.88
C GLN A 278 16.98 -11.69 18.69
N ARG A 279 16.82 -12.92 19.18
CA ARG A 279 15.54 -13.64 19.11
C ARG A 279 14.48 -12.96 19.96
N ILE A 280 14.84 -12.64 21.20
CA ILE A 280 13.96 -11.92 22.13
C ILE A 280 13.58 -10.55 21.55
N ALA A 281 14.56 -9.76 21.09
CA ALA A 281 14.30 -8.45 20.49
C ALA A 281 13.36 -8.54 19.28
N PHE A 282 13.53 -9.56 18.43
CA PHE A 282 12.65 -9.75 17.28
C PHE A 282 11.24 -10.15 17.71
N ILE A 283 11.09 -11.06 18.69
CA ILE A 283 9.77 -11.43 19.24
C ILE A 283 9.08 -10.22 19.87
N CYS A 284 9.79 -9.44 20.68
CA CYS A 284 9.25 -8.21 21.26
C CYS A 284 8.82 -7.21 20.18
N LEU A 285 9.61 -7.07 19.11
CA LEU A 285 9.23 -6.22 17.97
C LEU A 285 7.98 -6.73 17.27
N LEU A 286 7.86 -8.04 17.04
CA LEU A 286 6.68 -8.65 16.43
C LEU A 286 5.43 -8.46 17.29
N ALA A 287 5.57 -8.54 18.62
CA ALA A 287 4.49 -8.26 19.56
C ALA A 287 4.11 -6.77 19.56
N PHE A 288 5.10 -5.87 19.55
CA PHE A 288 4.88 -4.43 19.42
C PHE A 288 4.12 -4.07 18.14
N CYS A 289 4.40 -4.73 17.02
CA CYS A 289 3.68 -4.46 15.77
C CYS A 289 2.18 -4.71 15.88
N LEU A 290 1.75 -5.66 16.73
CA LEU A 290 0.33 -5.95 16.93
C LEU A 290 -0.45 -4.77 17.51
N THR A 291 0.20 -3.84 18.22
CA THR A 291 -0.47 -2.69 18.84
C THR A 291 -0.71 -1.53 17.88
N ILE A 292 -0.28 -1.65 16.61
CA ILE A 292 -0.34 -0.58 15.62
C ILE A 292 -1.68 -0.64 14.86
N PRO A 293 -2.60 0.33 15.05
CA PRO A 293 -3.76 0.50 14.17
C PRO A 293 -3.34 1.08 12.82
N SER A 294 -4.19 0.94 11.81
CA SER A 294 -4.00 1.71 10.59
C SER A 294 -4.63 3.11 10.67
N ASN A 295 -4.51 3.86 9.57
CA ASN A 295 -4.86 5.27 9.41
C ASN A 295 -3.82 6.25 9.96
N TRP A 296 -4.14 7.54 9.87
CA TRP A 296 -3.49 8.65 10.54
C TRP A 296 -3.52 8.50 12.07
N THR A 297 -2.70 9.30 12.72
CA THR A 297 -2.74 9.52 14.16
C THR A 297 -4.12 10.02 14.52
N GLN A 298 -4.82 9.27 15.38
CA GLN A 298 -6.23 9.52 15.66
C GLN A 298 -6.59 9.17 17.11
N ASP A 299 -7.67 9.80 17.58
CA ASP A 299 -8.34 9.42 18.82
C ASP A 299 -9.00 8.03 18.64
N ILE A 300 -8.40 7.03 19.27
CA ILE A 300 -8.77 5.62 19.10
C ILE A 300 -10.18 5.31 19.67
N PRO A 301 -10.52 5.68 20.93
CA PRO A 301 -11.86 5.49 21.45
C PRO A 301 -12.94 6.22 20.66
N SER A 302 -12.69 7.48 20.26
CA SER A 302 -13.66 8.26 19.47
C SER A 302 -13.90 7.62 18.11
N ARG A 303 -12.85 7.16 17.43
CA ARG A 303 -12.95 6.61 16.08
C ARG A 303 -13.59 5.22 16.04
N TYR A 304 -13.20 4.34 16.96
CA TYR A 304 -13.54 2.92 16.88
C TYR A 304 -14.55 2.47 17.94
N GLY A 305 -14.96 3.35 18.87
CA GLY A 305 -15.89 3.01 19.96
C GLY A 305 -17.26 2.50 19.50
N GLU A 306 -17.74 2.96 18.35
CA GLU A 306 -19.00 2.43 17.77
C GLU A 306 -18.84 1.03 17.17
N ARG A 307 -17.61 0.65 16.80
CA ARG A 307 -17.30 -0.62 16.15
C ARG A 307 -16.78 -1.67 17.13
N HIS A 308 -16.33 -1.25 18.30
CA HIS A 308 -15.83 -2.13 19.35
C HIS A 308 -16.24 -1.61 20.73
N ALA A 309 -17.12 -2.37 21.39
CA ALA A 309 -17.65 -2.03 22.70
C ALA A 309 -16.56 -2.11 23.79
N GLY A 310 -16.53 -1.14 24.71
CA GLY A 310 -15.56 -1.12 25.81
C GLY A 310 -14.23 -0.44 25.48
N LEU A 311 -14.13 0.24 24.33
CA LEU A 311 -13.05 1.17 24.03
C LEU A 311 -13.16 2.42 24.92
N GLU A 312 -12.25 2.53 25.89
CA GLU A 312 -12.21 3.64 26.84
C GLU A 312 -10.90 4.42 26.76
N TYR A 313 -10.95 5.68 27.15
CA TYR A 313 -9.76 6.51 27.26
C TYR A 313 -8.82 6.00 28.35
N SER A 314 -7.52 6.01 28.05
CA SER A 314 -6.48 5.58 28.99
C SER A 314 -5.19 6.37 28.78
N TRP A 315 -4.16 6.11 29.59
CA TRP A 315 -2.84 6.69 29.37
C TRP A 315 -2.22 6.25 28.02
N LEU A 316 -2.62 5.08 27.52
CA LEU A 316 -2.19 4.55 26.22
C LEU A 316 -3.05 5.14 25.10
N TYR A 317 -4.35 5.32 25.33
CA TYR A 317 -5.28 5.89 24.37
C TYR A 317 -5.85 7.21 24.90
N PRO A 318 -5.05 8.30 24.90
CA PRO A 318 -5.50 9.61 25.37
C PRO A 318 -6.48 10.24 24.38
N MET A 319 -7.32 11.13 24.89
CA MET A 319 -8.10 12.04 24.04
C MET A 319 -7.16 13.00 23.32
N ILE A 320 -7.24 13.04 22.00
CA ILE A 320 -6.42 13.91 21.15
C ILE A 320 -7.28 14.56 20.07
N ASP A 321 -7.15 15.87 19.91
CA ASP A 321 -7.87 16.60 18.86
C ASP A 321 -7.16 16.38 17.52
N THR A 322 -7.58 15.31 16.84
CA THR A 322 -7.06 14.85 15.55
C THR A 322 -8.12 14.97 14.47
N ALA A 323 -9.05 15.93 14.61
CA ALA A 323 -10.00 16.24 13.56
C ALA A 323 -9.26 16.31 12.22
N PRO A 324 -9.69 15.56 11.18
CA PRO A 324 -8.97 15.52 9.92
C PRO A 324 -8.78 16.95 9.42
N PRO A 325 -7.60 17.29 8.87
CA PRO A 325 -7.38 18.63 8.35
C PRO A 325 -8.53 18.97 7.40
N PRO A 326 -9.12 20.18 7.50
CA PRO A 326 -10.26 20.54 6.68
C PRO A 326 -9.88 20.27 5.22
N ALA A 327 -10.72 19.49 4.52
CA ALA A 327 -10.48 19.16 3.13
C ALA A 327 -10.21 20.46 2.38
N GLU A 328 -9.02 20.61 1.80
CA GLU A 328 -8.77 21.75 0.91
C GLU A 328 -9.89 21.74 -0.13
N PRO A 329 -10.50 22.90 -0.45
CA PRO A 329 -11.59 22.97 -1.39
C PRO A 329 -11.17 22.23 -2.65
N GLN A 330 -11.93 21.19 -3.02
CA GLN A 330 -11.63 20.33 -4.15
C GLN A 330 -11.35 21.24 -5.34
N VAL A 331 -10.09 21.38 -5.72
CA VAL A 331 -9.77 21.79 -7.08
C VAL A 331 -10.20 20.58 -7.88
N LEU A 332 -11.45 20.62 -8.36
CA LEU A 332 -12.02 19.67 -9.30
C LEU A 332 -11.02 19.57 -10.45
N ASN A 333 -10.14 18.57 -10.36
CA ASN A 333 -9.33 18.14 -11.47
C ASN A 333 -10.34 17.59 -12.48
N GLN A 334 -10.81 18.47 -13.37
CA GLN A 334 -11.57 18.12 -14.56
C GLN A 334 -10.64 17.31 -15.47
N PHE A 335 -10.42 16.03 -15.13
CA PHE A 335 -10.03 15.05 -16.12
C PHE A 335 -11.25 14.80 -17.01
N PRO A 336 -11.13 14.97 -18.35
CA PRO A 336 -12.24 14.74 -19.25
C PRO A 336 -12.56 13.24 -19.22
N GLY A 337 -13.68 12.88 -18.59
CA GLY A 337 -14.13 11.48 -18.51
C GLY A 337 -14.78 11.05 -17.18
N ARG A 338 -15.07 11.94 -16.23
CA ARG A 338 -16.03 11.59 -15.18
C ARG A 338 -17.42 11.50 -15.82
N PHE A 339 -18.02 10.32 -15.77
CA PHE A 339 -19.45 10.17 -15.98
C PHE A 339 -20.13 10.88 -14.82
N GLU A 340 -20.78 12.01 -15.09
CA GLU A 340 -21.66 12.66 -14.15
C GLU A 340 -22.81 11.68 -13.85
N VAL A 341 -22.85 11.21 -12.61
CA VAL A 341 -24.06 10.61 -12.07
C VAL A 341 -24.99 11.80 -11.89
N GLY A 342 -25.98 11.92 -12.78
CA GLY A 342 -26.92 13.03 -12.79
C GLY A 342 -27.53 13.22 -11.40
N GLU A 343 -27.54 14.47 -10.96
CA GLU A 343 -28.17 14.90 -9.72
C GLU A 343 -29.61 14.37 -9.67
N LEU A 344 -29.86 13.38 -8.79
CA LEU A 344 -31.21 13.09 -8.37
C LEU A 344 -31.68 14.29 -7.56
N GLY A 345 -32.60 15.03 -8.14
CA GLY A 345 -33.10 16.32 -7.67
C GLY A 345 -33.46 16.32 -6.19
N VAL A 346 -32.82 17.22 -5.46
CA VAL A 346 -33.26 17.69 -4.15
C VAL A 346 -33.71 19.13 -4.34
N ASP A 347 -35.01 19.38 -4.26
CA ASP A 347 -35.58 20.73 -4.19
C ASP A 347 -35.11 21.41 -2.89
N PRO A 348 -34.71 22.70 -2.89
CA PRO A 348 -34.22 23.40 -1.71
C PRO A 348 -35.21 23.53 -0.53
N ASN A 349 -36.48 23.14 -0.68
CA ASN A 349 -37.53 23.47 0.30
C ASN A 349 -38.16 22.31 1.09
N GLY A 350 -37.60 21.08 1.05
CA GLY A 350 -37.86 20.09 2.09
C GLY A 350 -39.32 19.63 2.31
N GLU A 351 -40.08 19.37 1.24
CA GLU A 351 -41.36 18.64 1.33
C GLU A 351 -41.31 17.31 0.55
N PRO A 352 -42.02 16.25 1.02
CA PRO A 352 -42.00 14.94 0.38
C PRO A 352 -42.91 14.92 -0.86
N ASP A 353 -42.33 14.67 -2.04
CA ASP A 353 -43.10 14.57 -3.28
C ASP A 353 -43.99 13.32 -3.30
N GLN A 354 -45.28 13.55 -3.49
CA GLN A 354 -46.32 12.54 -3.56
C GLN A 354 -46.32 11.89 -4.94
N ARG A 355 -46.20 10.56 -4.98
CA ARG A 355 -46.42 9.77 -6.20
C ARG A 355 -47.79 10.07 -6.82
N PRO A 356 -47.94 9.77 -8.13
CA PRO A 356 -49.10 8.96 -8.50
C PRO A 356 -48.73 7.69 -9.29
N ASP A 357 -49.33 6.61 -8.80
CA ASP A 357 -49.75 5.35 -9.39
C ASP A 357 -49.44 5.02 -10.86
N TRP A 358 -48.87 3.83 -11.02
CA TRP A 358 -48.82 3.06 -12.26
C TRP A 358 -50.16 2.33 -12.46
N HIS A 359 -50.99 2.73 -13.41
CA HIS A 359 -51.82 1.82 -14.22
C HIS A 359 -52.55 2.53 -15.39
N THR A 360 -52.60 1.80 -16.52
CA THR A 360 -53.50 1.87 -17.70
C THR A 360 -53.25 2.82 -18.88
N ALA A 361 -53.14 2.15 -20.05
CA ALA A 361 -53.40 2.56 -21.45
C ALA A 361 -52.46 3.63 -22.06
N GLY A 362 -51.90 3.52 -23.26
CA GLY A 362 -52.17 2.69 -24.42
C GLY A 362 -51.93 3.55 -25.68
N GLN A 363 -51.25 2.98 -26.68
CA GLN A 363 -51.14 3.40 -28.10
C GLN A 363 -50.16 4.52 -28.55
N ASP A 364 -49.22 4.01 -29.35
CA ASP A 364 -48.90 4.43 -30.73
C ASP A 364 -47.72 5.36 -31.06
N GLN A 365 -46.73 4.68 -31.66
CA GLN A 365 -46.00 5.01 -32.88
C GLN A 365 -44.79 5.97 -32.85
N ALA A 366 -43.67 5.34 -33.24
CA ALA A 366 -42.63 5.83 -34.13
C ALA A 366 -41.69 6.92 -33.59
N LEU A 367 -40.43 6.52 -33.32
CA LEU A 367 -39.35 6.74 -34.28
C LEU A 367 -38.09 5.97 -33.88
N SER A 368 -37.60 5.25 -34.88
CA SER A 368 -36.39 4.45 -34.93
C SER A 368 -35.10 5.28 -34.84
N SER A 369 -34.04 4.61 -34.43
CA SER A 369 -32.64 4.81 -34.83
C SER A 369 -31.93 6.10 -34.37
N ARG A 370 -30.95 5.91 -33.47
CA ARG A 370 -29.60 6.52 -33.43
C ARG A 370 -28.89 5.93 -32.21
N SER A 371 -28.09 4.88 -32.38
CA SER A 371 -26.72 4.84 -32.91
C SER A 371 -25.74 4.60 -31.76
N ALA A 372 -25.38 3.33 -31.62
CA ALA A 372 -24.09 2.92 -31.09
C ALA A 372 -22.96 3.50 -31.97
N GLY A 373 -21.87 3.95 -31.34
CA GLY A 373 -20.60 4.18 -32.03
C GLY A 373 -19.90 5.48 -31.69
N ALA A 374 -18.93 5.43 -30.79
CA ALA A 374 -17.78 6.34 -30.78
C ALA A 374 -16.59 5.68 -30.05
N TRP A 375 -15.94 4.72 -30.72
CA TRP A 375 -14.59 4.27 -30.37
C TRP A 375 -13.59 4.85 -31.39
N ILE A 376 -12.70 5.69 -30.87
CA ILE A 376 -11.30 5.97 -31.26
C ILE A 376 -10.93 5.77 -32.75
N PRO A 377 -10.64 6.84 -33.52
CA PRO A 377 -10.09 6.74 -34.86
C PRO A 377 -8.57 6.50 -34.86
N GLY A 378 -8.14 5.49 -35.61
CA GLY A 378 -6.76 5.38 -36.09
C GLY A 378 -6.04 4.11 -35.67
N LEU A 379 -6.22 3.02 -36.43
CA LEU A 379 -5.25 1.95 -36.74
C LEU A 379 -5.99 0.66 -37.15
N ARG A 380 -6.34 0.54 -38.44
CA ARG A 380 -6.55 -0.76 -39.11
C ARG A 380 -6.54 -0.55 -40.63
N TRP A 381 -5.34 -0.46 -41.18
CA TRP A 381 -5.07 -0.80 -42.57
C TRP A 381 -4.03 -1.92 -42.54
N LEU A 382 -4.21 -2.95 -43.39
CA LEU A 382 -3.49 -4.24 -43.45
C LEU A 382 -4.08 -5.41 -42.64
N TRP A 383 -5.30 -5.82 -42.99
CA TRP A 383 -5.59 -7.24 -43.22
C TRP A 383 -6.93 -7.38 -43.95
N GLN A 384 -7.00 -8.30 -44.91
CA GLN A 384 -8.17 -8.69 -45.72
C GLN A 384 -8.36 -8.00 -47.07
N SER A 385 -7.54 -8.40 -48.04
CA SER A 385 -8.03 -8.76 -49.39
C SER A 385 -7.01 -9.70 -50.02
N GLY A 386 -7.44 -10.89 -50.47
CA GLY A 386 -6.55 -11.86 -51.10
C GLY A 386 -6.95 -13.34 -51.03
N HIS A 387 -8.25 -13.65 -51.09
CA HIS A 387 -8.74 -14.91 -51.62
C HIS A 387 -10.00 -14.62 -52.43
N GLN A 388 -9.82 -14.34 -53.72
CA GLN A 388 -10.31 -15.16 -54.84
C GLN A 388 -9.57 -14.71 -56.10
#